data_AF-A0A8J2PPZ5-F1
#
_entry.id   AF-A0A8J2PPZ5-F1
#
_cell.length_a   1.000
_cell.length_b   1.000
_cell.length_c   1.000
_cell.angle_alpha   90.00
_cell.angle_beta   90.00
_cell.angle_gamma   90.00
#
_symmetry.space_group_name_H-M   'P 1'
#
loop_
_entity.id
_entity.type
_entity.pdbx_description
1 polymer ?
#
loop_
_entity_poly.entity_id
_entity_poly.type
_entity_poly.pdbx_seq_one_letter_code
_entity_poly.pdbx_strand_id
1 'polypeptide(L)'
;MPHQQDPNTLWPAAAWLDISETYAGLFFRVLGGKSADFGVMQNEDAPRVDRIVTRNRDGLNPDREVKLEPGKCSLIGSGGRRFGWTCLDICVVGEEIRPVNKAVKVWKRQ
;
A
#
# COMPACT_ATOMS: atom_id res chain seq x y z
N MET A 1 0.48 -6.40 22.63
CA MET A 1 1.76 -6.56 21.90
C MET A 1 1.98 -8.04 21.62
N PRO A 2 2.83 -8.43 20.66
CA PRO A 2 2.93 -9.83 20.15
C PRO A 2 3.32 -10.88 21.19
N HIS A 3 3.95 -10.44 22.27
CA HIS A 3 4.37 -11.27 23.39
C HIS A 3 3.51 -11.05 24.64
N GLN A 4 2.39 -10.34 24.51
CA GLN A 4 1.41 -10.19 25.58
C GLN A 4 0.31 -11.24 25.39
N GLN A 5 -0.08 -11.87 26.50
CA GLN A 5 -1.16 -12.83 26.54
C GLN A 5 -2.49 -12.17 26.18
N ASP A 6 -3.41 -12.97 25.62
CA ASP A 6 -4.75 -12.49 25.28
C ASP A 6 -5.50 -12.06 26.57
N PRO A 7 -6.36 -11.02 26.51
CA PRO A 7 -7.08 -10.54 27.68
C PRO A 7 -7.92 -11.59 28.38
N ASN A 8 -8.44 -12.57 27.64
CA ASN A 8 -9.19 -13.71 28.21
C ASN A 8 -8.31 -14.62 29.07
N THR A 9 -7.00 -14.66 28.83
CA THR A 9 -6.03 -15.38 29.66
C THR A 9 -5.65 -14.58 30.91
N LEU A 10 -5.49 -13.27 30.76
CA LEU A 10 -5.09 -12.38 31.86
C LEU A 10 -6.25 -12.08 32.83
N TRP A 11 -7.47 -11.96 32.32
CA TRP A 11 -8.67 -11.62 33.08
C TRP A 11 -9.82 -12.58 32.76
N PRO A 12 -9.75 -13.84 33.21
CA PRO A 12 -10.72 -14.87 32.85
C PRO A 12 -12.14 -14.61 33.38
N ALA A 13 -12.29 -13.72 34.37
CA ALA A 13 -13.59 -13.33 34.91
C ALA A 13 -14.33 -12.28 34.05
N ALA A 14 -13.69 -11.74 33.01
CA ALA A 14 -14.29 -10.78 32.08
C ALA A 14 -14.31 -11.37 30.66
N ALA A 15 -15.41 -11.13 29.94
CA ALA A 15 -15.50 -11.54 28.54
C ALA A 15 -14.90 -10.45 27.64
N TRP A 16 -13.88 -10.82 26.86
CA TRP A 16 -13.24 -9.94 25.88
C TRP A 16 -13.44 -10.48 24.47
N LEU A 17 -13.89 -9.60 23.57
CA LEU A 17 -14.06 -9.88 22.15
C LEU A 17 -12.97 -9.18 21.34
N ASP A 18 -12.33 -9.90 20.43
CA ASP A 18 -11.43 -9.31 19.44
C ASP A 18 -12.27 -8.55 18.41
N ILE A 19 -12.09 -7.23 18.35
CA ILE A 19 -12.79 -6.32 17.43
C ILE A 19 -11.82 -5.71 16.43
N SER A 20 -10.64 -6.30 16.25
CA SER A 20 -9.55 -5.76 15.42
C SER A 20 -10.01 -5.44 14.00
N GLU A 21 -10.78 -6.33 13.38
CA GLU A 21 -11.27 -6.17 12.02
C GLU A 21 -12.12 -4.90 11.82
N THR A 22 -12.87 -4.47 12.84
CA THR A 22 -13.70 -3.24 12.79
C THR A 22 -12.84 -1.97 12.64
N TYR A 23 -11.59 -2.02 13.07
CA TYR A 23 -10.68 -0.87 13.08
C TYR A 23 -9.50 -1.06 12.12
N ALA A 24 -9.50 -2.12 11.32
CA ALA A 24 -8.45 -2.40 10.34
C ALA A 24 -8.31 -1.21 9.37
N GLY A 25 -7.08 -0.66 9.28
CA GLY A 25 -6.76 0.46 8.39
C GLY A 25 -7.00 1.87 8.94
N LEU A 26 -7.39 2.05 10.21
CA LEU A 26 -7.44 3.37 10.86
C LEU A 26 -6.05 3.82 11.35
N PHE A 27 -5.93 5.03 11.94
CA PHE A 27 -4.70 5.74 12.35
C PHE A 27 -3.61 4.91 13.08
N PHE A 28 -3.94 3.72 13.55
CA PHE A 28 -3.02 2.69 14.02
C PHE A 28 -3.31 1.42 13.21
N ARG A 29 -2.27 0.72 12.73
CA ARG A 29 -2.46 -0.55 12.00
C ARG A 29 -3.04 -1.59 12.93
N VAL A 30 -4.33 -1.85 12.79
CA VAL A 30 -4.99 -2.96 13.44
C VAL A 30 -4.88 -4.19 12.55
N LEU A 31 -4.70 -5.37 13.16
CA LEU A 31 -4.62 -6.65 12.45
C LEU A 31 -5.82 -6.81 11.49
N GLY A 32 -5.54 -7.04 10.21
CA GLY A 32 -6.53 -7.11 9.12
C GLY A 32 -6.19 -6.21 7.91
N GLY A 33 -6.93 -6.37 6.80
CA GLY A 33 -6.74 -5.58 5.57
C GLY A 33 -5.34 -5.72 4.97
N LYS A 34 -4.69 -4.60 4.60
CA LYS A 34 -3.30 -4.55 4.09
C LYS A 34 -2.22 -4.60 5.19
N SER A 35 -2.61 -4.77 6.46
CA SER A 35 -1.66 -4.93 7.54
C SER A 35 -1.05 -6.33 7.50
N ALA A 36 0.27 -6.44 7.68
CA ALA A 36 0.94 -7.70 7.96
C ALA A 36 0.47 -8.32 9.29
N ASP A 37 0.81 -9.59 9.46
CA ASP A 37 0.46 -10.41 10.62
C ASP A 37 0.86 -9.78 11.94
N PHE A 38 0.14 -10.17 12.99
CA PHE A 38 0.35 -9.66 14.33
C PHE A 38 1.78 -9.91 14.80
N GLY A 39 2.47 -8.82 15.11
CA GLY A 39 3.84 -8.84 15.61
C GLY A 39 4.96 -8.89 14.60
N VAL A 40 4.62 -9.04 13.34
CA VAL A 40 5.56 -8.87 12.23
C VAL A 40 5.82 -7.38 12.02
N MET A 41 7.10 -7.02 11.90
CA MET A 41 7.49 -5.67 11.49
C MET A 41 7.10 -5.44 10.04
N GLN A 42 6.38 -4.36 9.79
CA GLN A 42 6.15 -3.84 8.46
C GLN A 42 7.19 -2.77 8.18
N ASN A 43 7.90 -2.92 7.07
CA ASN A 43 8.76 -1.86 6.57
C ASN A 43 7.90 -0.66 6.14
N GLU A 44 8.53 0.51 6.14
CA GLU A 44 7.93 1.69 5.54
C GLU A 44 7.53 1.40 4.08
N ASP A 45 6.47 2.06 3.65
CA ASP A 45 6.04 2.04 2.25
C ASP A 45 5.53 3.42 1.85
N ALA A 46 5.74 3.76 0.60
CA ALA A 46 5.25 4.98 -0.02
C ALA A 46 5.28 4.82 -1.54
N PRO A 47 4.28 5.39 -2.25
CA PRO A 47 4.29 5.48 -3.70
C PRO A 47 5.59 6.12 -4.20
N ARG A 48 6.34 5.40 -5.02
CA ARG A 48 7.59 5.87 -5.62
C ARG A 48 7.77 5.31 -7.02
N VAL A 49 8.51 6.03 -7.85
CA VAL A 49 8.89 5.54 -9.18
C VAL A 49 9.89 4.40 -9.00
N ASP A 50 9.55 3.22 -9.51
CA ASP A 50 10.41 2.04 -9.53
C ASP A 50 11.28 2.02 -10.78
N ARG A 51 10.68 2.30 -11.93
CA ARG A 51 11.34 2.17 -13.22
C ARG A 51 10.86 3.23 -14.20
N ILE A 52 11.82 3.75 -14.95
CA ILE A 52 11.60 4.65 -16.08
C ILE A 52 12.27 4.01 -17.31
N VAL A 53 11.51 3.78 -18.39
CA VAL A 53 12.02 3.20 -19.64
C VAL A 53 11.70 4.11 -20.81
N THR A 54 12.69 4.44 -21.62
CA THR A 54 12.48 5.13 -22.90
C THR A 54 12.22 4.12 -24.01
N ARG A 55 11.19 4.37 -24.84
CA ARG A 55 10.84 3.51 -25.98
C ARG A 55 10.46 4.35 -27.19
N ASN A 56 10.78 3.85 -28.38
CA ASN A 56 10.18 4.36 -29.62
C ASN A 56 8.92 3.55 -29.91
N ARG A 57 7.81 4.22 -30.25
CA ARG A 57 6.55 3.54 -30.59
C ARG A 57 5.81 4.31 -31.67
N ASP A 58 5.08 3.62 -32.53
CA ASP A 58 4.18 4.27 -33.50
C ASP A 58 2.74 4.30 -32.97
N GLY A 59 2.01 5.38 -33.24
CA GLY A 59 0.57 5.47 -32.99
C GLY A 59 0.14 5.86 -31.57
N LEU A 60 0.93 6.65 -30.85
CA LEU A 60 0.50 7.21 -29.57
C LEU A 60 -0.23 8.55 -29.73
N ASN A 61 -1.14 8.82 -28.80
CA ASN A 61 -1.74 10.14 -28.66
C ASN A 61 -0.76 11.06 -27.94
N PRO A 62 -0.43 12.24 -28.50
CA PRO A 62 0.38 13.24 -27.82
C PRO A 62 -0.35 13.78 -26.58
N ASP A 63 0.43 14.22 -25.61
CA ASP A 63 0.06 15.16 -24.55
C ASP A 63 -1.28 14.88 -23.87
N ARG A 64 -1.24 13.93 -22.94
CA ARG A 64 -2.34 13.68 -22.01
C ARG A 64 -1.84 13.72 -20.58
N GLU A 65 -2.68 14.21 -19.68
CA GLU A 65 -2.47 13.98 -18.26
C GLU A 65 -2.51 12.47 -18.00
N VAL A 66 -1.47 11.96 -17.34
CA VAL A 66 -1.38 10.56 -16.94
C VAL A 66 -1.30 10.52 -15.42
N LYS A 67 -2.34 9.96 -14.79
CA LYS A 67 -2.30 9.68 -13.36
C LYS A 67 -1.41 8.48 -13.12
N LEU A 68 -0.35 8.70 -12.35
CA LEU A 68 0.53 7.63 -11.89
C LEU A 68 -0.10 6.98 -10.66
N GLU A 69 -0.71 5.82 -10.87
CA GLU A 69 -1.30 5.03 -9.79
C GLU A 69 -0.28 4.04 -9.24
N PRO A 70 -0.19 3.87 -7.91
CA PRO A 70 0.74 2.90 -7.35
C PRO A 70 0.38 1.46 -7.77
N GLY A 71 1.42 0.67 -8.05
CA GLY A 71 1.28 -0.70 -8.58
C GLY A 71 1.05 -0.77 -10.10
N LYS A 72 1.03 0.36 -10.81
CA LYS A 72 0.81 0.39 -12.27
C LYS A 72 1.98 1.02 -13.02
N CYS A 73 2.10 0.64 -14.29
CA CYS A 73 2.97 1.31 -15.26
C CYS A 73 2.13 2.17 -16.21
N SER A 74 2.61 3.38 -16.48
CA SER A 74 1.93 4.31 -17.36
C SER A 74 2.87 4.84 -18.44
N LEU A 75 2.35 4.86 -19.68
CA LEU A 75 3.09 5.32 -20.84
C LEU A 75 2.71 6.76 -21.18
N ILE A 76 3.74 7.62 -21.19
CA ILE A 76 3.67 9.02 -21.59
C ILE A 76 4.46 9.16 -22.89
N GLY A 77 3.82 9.61 -23.96
CA GLY A 77 4.46 9.82 -25.26
C GLY A 77 4.57 11.30 -25.58
N SER A 78 5.68 11.70 -26.18
CA SER A 78 5.83 13.00 -26.84
C SER A 78 6.48 12.81 -28.21
N GLY A 79 6.16 13.69 -29.15
CA GLY A 79 6.66 13.62 -30.53
C GLY A 79 5.56 13.83 -31.55
N GLY A 80 5.80 13.36 -32.77
CA GLY A 80 4.86 13.57 -33.88
C GLY A 80 5.07 12.60 -35.03
N ARG A 81 4.06 12.51 -35.89
CA ARG A 81 3.95 11.51 -36.98
C ARG A 81 5.14 11.46 -37.96
N ARG A 82 6.01 12.47 -37.99
CA ARG A 82 7.13 12.57 -38.96
C ARG A 82 8.45 11.98 -38.49
N PHE A 83 8.69 11.83 -37.18
CA PHE A 83 10.01 11.42 -36.64
C PHE A 83 9.95 10.23 -35.66
N GLY A 84 8.79 9.58 -35.53
CA GLY A 84 8.53 8.55 -34.51
C GLY A 84 8.18 9.16 -33.15
N TRP A 85 7.46 8.41 -32.31
CA TRP A 85 7.15 8.87 -30.95
C TRP A 85 8.24 8.43 -29.98
N THR A 86 8.70 9.36 -29.15
CA THR A 86 9.51 9.03 -27.98
C THR A 86 8.59 8.88 -26.79
N CYS A 87 8.71 7.75 -26.10
CA CYS A 87 7.81 7.39 -25.01
C CYS A 87 8.60 7.12 -23.74
N LEU A 88 7.99 7.45 -22.62
CA LEU A 88 8.44 7.16 -21.28
C LEU A 88 7.43 6.22 -20.61
N ASP A 89 7.88 5.02 -20.25
CA ASP A 89 7.12 4.08 -19.45
C ASP A 89 7.55 4.24 -17.99
N ILE A 90 6.65 4.75 -17.14
CA ILE A 90 6.90 5.01 -15.72
C ILE A 90 6.10 3.98 -14.91
N CYS A 91 6.80 3.14 -14.15
CA CYS A 91 6.20 2.21 -13.20
C CYS A 91 6.30 2.77 -11.78
N VAL A 92 5.18 2.81 -11.06
CA VAL A 92 5.12 3.22 -9.65
C VAL A 92 4.86 2.01 -8.76
N VAL A 93 5.59 1.91 -7.65
CA VAL A 93 5.43 0.87 -6.62
C VAL A 93 5.08 1.50 -5.28
N GLY A 94 4.66 0.67 -4.34
CA GLY A 94 4.28 1.05 -2.98
C GLY A 94 2.79 1.41 -2.92
N GLU A 95 2.00 0.60 -2.24
CA GLU A 95 0.54 0.68 -2.33
C GLU A 95 -0.10 1.58 -1.28
N GLU A 96 0.68 1.98 -0.28
CA GLU A 96 0.19 2.72 0.87
C GLU A 96 1.32 3.55 1.48
N ILE A 97 0.99 4.74 1.97
CA ILE A 97 1.94 5.57 2.73
C ILE A 97 1.92 5.09 4.18
N ARG A 98 3.02 4.51 4.65
CA ARG A 98 3.18 4.07 6.05
C ARG A 98 4.63 4.22 6.54
N PRO A 99 4.84 4.66 7.79
CA PRO A 99 6.13 4.47 8.44
C PRO A 99 6.31 2.99 8.82
N VAL A 100 7.53 2.63 9.23
CA VAL A 100 7.80 1.34 9.88
C VAL A 100 6.85 1.15 11.07
N ASN A 101 6.13 0.03 11.13
CA ASN A 101 5.12 -0.21 12.16
C ASN A 101 4.91 -1.70 12.46
N LYS A 102 4.04 -1.99 13.45
CA LYS A 102 3.52 -3.33 13.75
C LYS A 102 2.00 -3.27 13.90
N ALA A 103 1.34 -4.34 13.46
CA ALA A 103 -0.08 -4.52 13.69
C ALA A 103 -0.39 -4.70 15.19
N VAL A 104 -1.50 -4.12 15.66
CA VAL A 104 -2.05 -4.32 17.00
C VAL A 104 -3.39 -5.04 16.95
N LYS A 105 -3.74 -5.72 18.05
CA LYS A 105 -5.10 -6.23 18.26
C LYS A 105 -5.88 -5.25 19.14
N VAL A 106 -7.16 -5.07 18.84
CA VAL A 106 -8.09 -4.25 19.62
C VAL A 106 -9.14 -5.16 20.23
N TRP A 107 -9.37 -5.00 21.53
CA TRP A 107 -10.31 -5.81 22.28
C TRP A 107 -11.40 -4.95 22.88
N LYS A 108 -12.64 -5.46 22.87
CA LYS A 108 -13.79 -4.84 23.54
C LYS A 108 -14.21 -5.73 24.71
N ARG A 109 -14.37 -5.13 25.88
CA ARG A 109 -15.01 -5.79 27.02
C ARG A 109 -16.52 -5.87 26.78
N GLN A 110 -17.09 -7.05 27.00
CA GLN A 110 -18.54 -7.24 27.00
C GLN A 110 -19.16 -6.79 28.32
#